data_AF-A0A2W6Q2D5-F1
#
_entry.id   AF-A0A2W6Q2D5-F1
#
_cell.length_a   1.000
_cell.length_b   1.000
_cell.length_c   1.000
_cell.angle_alpha   90.00
_cell.angle_beta   90.00
_cell.angle_gamma   90.00
#
_symmetry.space_group_name_H-M   'P 1'
#
loop_
_entity.id
_entity.type
_entity.pdbx_description
1 polymer ?
#
loop_
_entity_poly.entity_id
_entity_poly.type
_entity_poly.pdbx_seq_one_letter_code
_entity_poly.pdbx_strand_id
1 'polypeptide(L)' 'MHKFTKALAAIGLAAVMSQSAMAENLKLGFLVKQPEEPWFQTEWKFADKAGKDLGFEVIKIAVP' A
#
# COMPACT_ATOMS: atom_id res chain seq x y z
N MET A 1 -38.36 -20.95 -6.28
CA MET A 1 -37.12 -21.04 -7.09
C MET A 1 -36.48 -19.67 -7.35
N HIS A 2 -37.18 -18.68 -7.89
CA HIS A 2 -36.61 -17.35 -8.19
C HIS A 2 -35.97 -16.57 -7.01
N LYS A 3 -36.47 -16.71 -5.79
CA LYS A 3 -35.92 -16.01 -4.60
C LYS A 3 -34.53 -16.54 -4.20
N PHE A 4 -34.32 -17.85 -4.35
CA PHE A 4 -33.03 -18.50 -4.07
C PHE A 4 -31.98 -18.16 -5.13
N THR A 5 -32.38 -18.12 -6.41
CA THR A 5 -31.48 -17.72 -7.50
C THR A 5 -31.01 -16.27 -7.37
N LYS A 6 -31.89 -15.36 -6.91
CA LYS A 6 -31.54 -13.97 -6.64
C LYS A 6 -30.59 -13.82 -5.44
N ALA A 7 -30.83 -14.58 -4.36
CA ALA A 7 -29.95 -14.58 -3.20
C ALA A 7 -28.54 -15.09 -3.55
N LEU A 8 -28.45 -16.16 -4.34
CA LEU A 8 -27.17 -16.71 -4.78
C LEU A 8 -26.42 -15.75 -5.72
N ALA A 9 -27.14 -15.06 -6.62
CA ALA A 9 -26.56 -14.03 -7.49
C ALA A 9 -26.05 -12.81 -6.69
N ALA A 10 -26.77 -12.39 -5.64
CA ALA A 10 -26.36 -11.27 -4.78
C ALA A 10 -25.09 -11.61 -3.97
N ILE A 11 -24.97 -12.85 -3.47
CA ILE A 11 -23.78 -13.33 -2.76
C ILE A 11 -22.59 -13.42 -3.73
N GLY A 12 -22.81 -13.93 -4.94
CA GLY A 12 -21.76 -13.99 -5.98
C GLY A 12 -21.23 -12.61 -6.37
N LEU A 13 -22.13 -11.62 -6.49
CA LEU A 13 -21.73 -10.24 -6.79
C LEU A 13 -20.95 -9.59 -5.63
N ALA A 14 -21.39 -9.80 -4.39
CA ALA A 14 -20.70 -9.28 -3.21
C ALA A 14 -19.31 -9.90 -3.02
N ALA A 15 -19.15 -11.20 -3.30
CA ALA A 15 -17.86 -11.88 -3.22
C ALA A 15 -16.86 -11.33 -4.25
N VAL A 16 -17.29 -11.08 -5.49
CA VAL A 16 -16.44 -10.49 -6.55
C VAL A 16 -16.05 -9.05 -6.20
N MET A 17 -16.96 -8.25 -5.65
CA MET A 17 -16.65 -6.87 -5.23
C MET A 17 -15.69 -6.80 -4.03
N SER A 18 -15.63 -7.86 -3.22
CA SER A 18 -14.74 -7.94 -2.05
C SER A 18 -13.26 -8.13 -2.42
N GLN A 19 -12.97 -8.63 -3.63
CA GLN A 19 -11.59 -8.85 -4.11
C GLN A 19 -10.94 -7.60 -4.69
N SER A 20 -11.72 -6.60 -5.11
CA SER A 20 -11.19 -5.33 -5.64
C SER A 20 -10.60 -4.40 -4.58
N ALA A 21 -10.75 -4.73 -3.29
CA ALA A 21 -10.32 -3.90 -2.16
C ALA A 21 -8.92 -4.25 -1.60
N MET A 22 -8.25 -5.27 -2.14
CA MET A 22 -6.91 -5.70 -1.69
C MET A 22 -5.86 -5.35 -2.74
N ALA A 23 -5.80 -4.09 -3.18
CA ALA A 23 -4.61 -3.60 -3.87
C ALA A 23 -3.52 -3.44 -2.81
N GLU A 24 -2.50 -4.29 -2.85
CA GLU A 24 -1.33 -4.14 -1.97
C GLU A 24 -0.72 -2.75 -2.24
N ASN A 25 -0.52 -1.95 -1.19
CA ASN A 25 0.10 -0.63 -1.34
C ASN A 25 1.48 -0.81 -2.01
N LEU A 26 1.75 -0.04 -3.07
CA LEU A 26 3.04 -0.04 -3.76
C LEU A 26 4.16 0.19 -2.73
N LYS A 27 5.22 -0.62 -2.76
CA LYS A 27 6.36 -0.50 -1.83
C LYS A 27 7.60 -0.04 -2.58
N LEU A 28 8.25 1.03 -2.12
CA LEU A 28 9.46 1.59 -2.70
C LEU A 28 10.62 1.53 -1.70
N GLY A 29 11.70 0.87 -2.06
CA GLY A 29 12.93 0.81 -1.26
C GLY A 29 13.78 2.07 -1.45
N PHE A 30 14.09 2.78 -0.36
CA PHE A 30 14.98 3.93 -0.35
C PHE A 30 16.26 3.61 0.42
N LEU A 31 17.33 3.36 -0.33
CA LEU A 31 18.67 3.06 0.16
C LEU A 31 19.44 4.35 0.49
N VAL A 32 20.01 4.39 1.70
CA VAL A 32 20.79 5.52 2.22
C VAL A 32 22.07 4.99 2.86
N LYS A 33 23.21 5.63 2.54
CA LYS A 33 24.49 5.43 3.24
C LYS A 33 24.56 6.33 4.46
N GLN A 34 25.19 5.90 5.55
CA GLN A 34 25.36 6.72 6.76
C GLN A 34 24.05 7.38 7.23
N PRO A 35 22.99 6.61 7.51
CA PRO A 35 21.68 7.16 7.88
C PRO A 35 21.70 8.09 9.10
N GLU A 36 22.77 8.07 9.90
CA GLU A 36 23.03 8.99 10.99
C GLU A 36 23.22 10.46 10.57
N GLU A 37 23.63 10.73 9.33
CA GLU A 37 23.84 12.13 8.90
C GLU A 37 22.50 12.88 8.83
N PRO A 38 22.44 14.14 9.31
CA PRO A 38 21.20 14.92 9.38
C PRO A 38 20.46 15.09 8.05
N TRP A 39 21.21 15.14 6.94
CA TRP A 39 20.62 15.34 5.62
C TRP A 39 19.88 14.09 5.12
N PHE A 40 20.43 12.89 5.36
CA PHE A 40 19.79 11.63 5.00
C PHE A 40 18.53 11.35 5.82
N GLN A 41 18.54 11.72 7.11
CA GLN A 41 17.33 11.71 7.93
C GLN A 41 16.24 12.60 7.35
N THR A 42 16.63 13.72 6.75
CA THR A 42 15.71 14.67 6.11
C THR A 42 15.15 14.09 4.80
N GLU A 43 15.98 13.42 3.99
CA GLU A 43 15.51 12.72 2.78
C GLU A 43 14.45 11.65 3.10
N TRP A 44 14.69 10.82 4.11
CA TRP A 44 13.71 9.83 4.55
C TRP A 44 12.40 10.45 5.04
N LYS A 45 12.44 11.59 5.73
CA LYS A 45 11.22 12.30 6.15
C LYS A 45 10.41 12.79 4.95
N PHE A 46 11.08 13.29 3.91
CA PHE A 46 10.41 13.72 2.69
C PHE A 46 9.87 12.55 1.86
N ALA A 47 10.58 11.44 1.83
CA ALA A 47 10.09 10.20 1.22
C ALA A 47 8.82 9.69 1.91
N ASP A 48 8.80 9.66 3.24
CA ASP A 48 7.59 9.28 4.00
C ASP A 48 6.41 10.20 3.69
N LYS A 49 6.67 11.50 3.57
CA LYS A 49 5.64 12.48 3.19
C LYS A 49 5.09 12.17 1.79
N ALA A 50 5.97 11.92 0.82
CA ALA A 50 5.56 11.55 -0.53
C ALA A 50 4.77 10.24 -0.57
N GLY A 51 5.17 9.23 0.21
CA GLY A 51 4.45 7.96 0.31
C GLY A 51 3.03 8.13 0.85
N LYS A 52 2.85 8.97 1.87
CA LYS A 52 1.53 9.34 2.38
C LYS A 52 0.68 10.09 1.36
N ASP A 53 1.26 11.06 0.68
CA ASP A 53 0.55 11.92 -0.28
C ASP A 53 0.15 11.15 -1.56
N LEU A 54 0.94 10.14 -1.95
CA LEU A 54 0.80 9.42 -3.23
C LEU A 54 0.33 7.96 -3.09
N GLY A 55 0.12 7.48 -1.86
CA GLY A 55 -0.45 6.15 -1.61
C GLY A 55 0.53 4.98 -1.79
N PHE A 56 1.80 5.17 -1.41
CA PHE A 56 2.80 4.10 -1.40
C PHE A 56 3.55 4.03 -0.06
N GLU A 57 4.11 2.86 0.23
CA GLU A 57 4.94 2.60 1.40
C GLU A 57 6.42 2.82 1.06
N VAL A 58 7.13 3.54 1.93
CA VAL A 58 8.58 3.72 1.84
C VAL A 58 9.27 2.71 2.75
N ILE A 59 10.08 1.84 2.16
CA ILE A 59 10.96 0.92 2.88
C ILE A 59 12.32 1.60 3.01
N LYS A 60 12.68 2.02 4.21
CA LYS A 60 13.98 2.65 4.50
C LYS A 60 15.05 1.58 4.65
N ILE A 61 16.10 1.66 3.83
CA ILE A 61 17.18 0.67 3.81
C ILE A 61 18.48 1.40 4.17
N ALA A 62 18.97 1.16 5.38
CA ALA A 62 20.29 1.62 5.80
C ALA A 62 21.36 0.69 5.23
N VAL A 63 22.39 1.26 4.61
CA VAL A 63 23.60 0.52 4.23
C VAL A 63 24.83 1.09 4.96
N PRO A 64 25.78 0.22 5.34
CA PRO A 64 27.03 0.64 5.98
C PRO A 64 27.92 1.48 5.06
#